data_AF-A0A520EAK0-F1
#
_entry.id   AF-A0A520EAK0-F1
#
_cell.length_a   1.000
_cell.length_b   1.000
_cell.length_c   1.000
_cell.angle_alpha   90.00
_cell.angle_beta   90.00
_cell.angle_gamma   90.00
#
_symmetry.space_group_name_H-M   'P 1'
#
loop_
_entity.id
_entity.type
_entity.pdbx_description
1 polymer ?
#
loop_
_entity_poly.entity_id
_entity_poly.type
_entity_poly.pdbx_seq_one_letter_code
_entity_poly.pdbx_strand_id
1 'polypeptide(L)'
;TALSFILVIGAITALFMGFLGIIQNDIKRVVAYSTLSQLGYMTVALGASAYSVAVFHLMTHAFFKALLFLGAGSVILGMHHNQDIRWMGGVRKYMPITWITSLLGSLALIGTPLFSGFYSKDSIIEAVHESHLWGAQFAYFAVVAGVFITAFYSFRMYFLVFHGKERYDQNPDAHHGHDDHHGHDDHHGHDAKPHESPWVVWLPLVLLAIPSVVIGFMTIQPMLYGEFFKDAIFVDGAKHHAMKEMAEAFHGPVAMAIHGLTTLPFWLALAGVAASFYMYMINPALPAAIKRACGPIYRLLENKYYLDWINENIIARGARALGTGLWKGGDQALIDGAVVNGSWKLVGRIAGAVRWLQSGYIYHYAFAMLLGIFILM
;
A
#
# COMPACT_ATOMS: atom_id res chain seq x y z
N THR A 1 14.10 19.94 -10.09
CA THR A 1 14.72 18.85 -9.30
C THR A 1 13.73 18.17 -8.37
N ALA A 2 13.04 18.89 -7.47
CA ALA A 2 12.04 18.30 -6.57
C ALA A 2 10.87 17.60 -7.31
N LEU A 3 10.28 18.25 -8.31
CA LEU A 3 9.21 17.68 -9.13
C LEU A 3 9.63 16.38 -9.82
N SER A 4 10.81 16.38 -10.46
CA SER A 4 11.36 15.19 -11.10
C SER A 4 11.61 14.04 -10.12
N PHE A 5 12.04 14.35 -8.88
CA PHE A 5 12.20 13.33 -7.85
C PHE A 5 10.85 12.68 -7.50
N ILE A 6 9.82 13.50 -7.25
CA ILE A 6 8.46 13.02 -6.98
C ILE A 6 7.93 12.19 -8.15
N LEU A 7 8.13 12.67 -9.39
CA LEU A 7 7.73 12.02 -10.62
C LEU A 7 8.33 10.61 -10.76
N VAL A 8 9.65 10.47 -10.56
CA VAL A 8 10.35 9.20 -10.67
C VAL A 8 9.97 8.23 -9.55
N ILE A 9 9.87 8.70 -8.30
CA ILE A 9 9.45 7.85 -7.17
C ILE A 9 8.00 7.38 -7.33
N GLY A 10 7.11 8.26 -7.79
CA GLY A 10 5.73 7.91 -8.14
C GLY A 10 5.67 6.84 -9.22
N ALA A 11 6.49 6.98 -10.28
CA ALA A 11 6.55 6.04 -11.40
C ALA A 11 7.05 4.65 -10.97
N ILE A 12 8.11 4.59 -10.15
CA ILE A 12 8.61 3.34 -9.56
C ILE A 12 7.50 2.69 -8.73
N THR A 13 6.82 3.46 -7.89
CA THR A 13 5.74 2.95 -7.04
C THR A 13 4.57 2.40 -7.87
N ALA A 14 4.14 3.15 -8.89
CA ALA A 14 3.04 2.77 -9.78
C ALA A 14 3.31 1.41 -10.45
N LEU A 15 4.52 1.21 -10.96
CA LEU A 15 4.90 0.00 -11.70
C LEU A 15 5.16 -1.19 -10.76
N PHE A 16 6.04 -1.01 -9.75
CA PHE A 16 6.51 -2.12 -8.92
C PHE A 16 5.44 -2.62 -7.95
N MET A 17 4.55 -1.76 -7.45
CA MET A 17 3.41 -2.22 -6.65
C MET A 17 2.38 -2.97 -7.51
N GLY A 18 2.25 -2.58 -8.78
CA GLY A 18 1.42 -3.31 -9.76
C GLY A 18 1.89 -4.76 -9.97
N PHE A 19 3.21 -4.98 -10.08
CA PHE A 19 3.76 -6.34 -10.21
C PHE A 19 3.46 -7.23 -8.99
N LEU A 20 3.47 -6.68 -7.78
CA LEU A 20 3.10 -7.44 -6.58
C LEU A 20 1.64 -7.89 -6.63
N GLY A 21 0.73 -7.04 -7.15
CA GLY A 21 -0.68 -7.37 -7.32
C GLY A 21 -0.94 -8.60 -8.20
N ILE A 22 -0.06 -8.87 -9.18
CA ILE A 22 -0.17 -10.05 -10.07
C ILE A 22 -0.01 -11.36 -9.29
N ILE A 23 0.91 -11.40 -8.33
CA ILE A 23 1.32 -12.63 -7.62
C ILE A 23 0.52 -12.87 -6.34
N GLN A 24 -0.12 -11.84 -5.78
CA GLN A 24 -0.94 -12.02 -4.57
C GLN A 24 -2.11 -12.98 -4.80
N ASN A 25 -2.33 -13.88 -3.84
CA ASN A 25 -3.48 -14.79 -3.84
C ASN A 25 -4.55 -14.39 -2.83
N ASP A 26 -4.22 -13.51 -1.87
CA ASP A 26 -5.20 -12.95 -0.95
C ASP A 26 -5.98 -11.81 -1.63
N ILE A 27 -7.31 -11.94 -1.66
CA ILE A 27 -8.21 -10.98 -2.33
C ILE A 27 -8.04 -9.55 -1.81
N LYS A 28 -7.89 -9.35 -0.49
CA LYS A 28 -7.67 -8.02 0.11
C LYS A 28 -6.30 -7.48 -0.24
N ARG A 29 -5.27 -8.33 -0.27
CA ARG A 29 -3.91 -7.90 -0.64
C ARG A 29 -3.83 -7.47 -2.10
N VAL A 30 -4.51 -8.16 -3.02
CA VAL A 30 -4.60 -7.72 -4.43
C VAL A 30 -5.16 -6.30 -4.50
N VAL A 31 -6.27 -6.03 -3.79
CA VAL A 31 -6.85 -4.68 -3.74
C VAL A 31 -5.91 -3.69 -3.05
N ALA A 32 -5.20 -4.06 -1.99
CA ALA A 32 -4.26 -3.18 -1.31
C ALA A 32 -3.06 -2.76 -2.18
N TYR A 33 -2.41 -3.70 -2.88
CA TYR A 33 -1.31 -3.36 -3.79
C TYR A 33 -1.79 -2.54 -4.99
N SER A 34 -3.02 -2.77 -5.44
CA SER A 34 -3.63 -1.93 -6.46
C SER A 34 -3.86 -0.49 -5.98
N THR A 35 -4.05 -0.25 -4.67
CA THR A 35 -4.13 1.10 -4.08
C THR A 35 -2.76 1.76 -4.06
N LEU A 36 -1.71 1.05 -3.63
CA LEU A 36 -0.35 1.57 -3.63
C LEU A 36 0.11 1.97 -5.04
N SER A 37 -0.23 1.16 -6.05
CA SER A 37 0.03 1.49 -7.45
C SER A 37 -0.69 2.78 -7.89
N GLN A 38 -1.98 2.95 -7.56
CA GLN A 38 -2.74 4.16 -7.94
C GLN A 38 -2.28 5.41 -7.18
N LEU A 39 -1.84 5.29 -5.92
CA LEU A 39 -1.16 6.38 -5.22
C LEU A 39 0.14 6.78 -5.93
N GLY A 40 0.84 5.82 -6.54
CA GLY A 40 1.96 6.07 -7.46
C GLY A 40 1.54 6.93 -8.65
N TYR A 41 0.42 6.62 -9.32
CA TYR A 41 -0.13 7.46 -10.40
C TYR A 41 -0.45 8.88 -9.94
N MET A 42 -1.10 9.04 -8.77
CA MET A 42 -1.37 10.36 -8.22
C MET A 42 -0.08 11.13 -7.96
N THR A 43 0.94 10.45 -7.43
CA THR A 43 2.26 11.04 -7.16
C THR A 43 2.96 11.47 -8.45
N VAL A 44 2.82 10.68 -9.52
CA VAL A 44 3.30 11.03 -10.86
C VAL A 44 2.63 12.32 -11.37
N ALA A 45 1.31 12.46 -11.24
CA ALA A 45 0.63 13.70 -11.62
C ALA A 45 1.10 14.92 -10.79
N LEU A 46 1.31 14.76 -9.48
CA LEU A 46 1.91 15.81 -8.65
C LEU A 46 3.32 16.19 -9.16
N GLY A 47 4.12 15.21 -9.56
CA GLY A 47 5.44 15.41 -10.15
C GLY A 47 5.40 16.12 -11.52
N ALA A 48 4.33 15.94 -12.28
CA ALA A 48 4.09 16.63 -13.55
C ALA A 48 3.48 18.04 -13.36
N SER A 49 3.31 18.51 -12.11
CA SER A 49 2.59 19.75 -11.76
C SER A 49 1.11 19.76 -12.15
N ALA A 50 0.51 18.58 -12.36
CA ALA A 50 -0.91 18.40 -12.63
C ALA A 50 -1.68 18.12 -11.31
N TYR A 51 -1.64 19.08 -10.39
CA TYR A 51 -2.18 18.90 -9.03
C TYR A 51 -3.70 18.65 -9.03
N SER A 52 -4.46 19.36 -9.88
CA SER A 52 -5.91 19.17 -10.03
C SER A 52 -6.23 17.75 -10.51
N VAL A 53 -5.43 17.21 -11.44
CA VAL A 53 -5.56 15.84 -11.93
C VAL A 53 -5.32 14.82 -10.81
N ALA A 54 -4.30 15.03 -9.97
CA ALA A 54 -4.02 14.15 -8.84
C ALA A 54 -5.19 14.13 -7.83
N VAL A 55 -5.76 15.28 -7.49
CA VAL A 55 -6.92 15.39 -6.58
C VAL A 55 -8.19 14.81 -7.21
N PHE A 56 -8.40 15.04 -8.50
CA PHE A 56 -9.50 14.44 -9.25
C PHE A 56 -9.43 12.90 -9.23
N HIS A 57 -8.23 12.34 -9.47
CA HIS A 57 -8.03 10.89 -9.36
C HIS A 57 -8.22 10.40 -7.93
N LEU A 58 -7.71 11.11 -6.91
CA LEU A 58 -7.93 10.78 -5.49
C LEU A 58 -9.42 10.61 -5.17
N MET A 59 -10.26 11.56 -5.61
CA MET A 59 -11.71 11.51 -5.41
C MET A 59 -12.34 10.29 -6.10
N THR A 60 -12.12 10.12 -7.41
CA THR A 60 -12.70 8.97 -8.14
C THR A 60 -12.24 7.64 -7.54
N HIS A 61 -10.97 7.57 -7.16
CA HIS A 61 -10.34 6.43 -6.52
C HIS A 61 -10.93 6.06 -5.17
N ALA A 62 -11.32 7.05 -4.35
CA ALA A 62 -11.99 6.78 -3.09
C ALA A 62 -13.27 5.96 -3.30
N PHE A 63 -14.09 6.30 -4.31
CA PHE A 63 -15.33 5.58 -4.60
C PHE A 63 -15.07 4.14 -5.09
N PHE A 64 -14.28 3.98 -6.17
CA PHE A 64 -14.09 2.63 -6.74
C PHE A 64 -13.21 1.73 -5.87
N LYS A 65 -12.32 2.27 -5.04
CA LYS A 65 -11.60 1.45 -4.05
C LYS A 65 -12.45 1.06 -2.87
N ALA A 66 -13.26 1.96 -2.32
CA ALA A 66 -14.20 1.60 -1.26
C ALA A 66 -15.12 0.47 -1.75
N LEU A 67 -15.62 0.59 -2.98
CA LEU A 67 -16.41 -0.46 -3.64
C LEU A 67 -15.68 -1.79 -3.74
N LEU A 68 -14.41 -1.80 -4.19
CA LEU A 68 -13.63 -3.03 -4.34
C LEU A 68 -13.22 -3.65 -2.99
N PHE A 69 -12.89 -2.85 -1.98
CA PHE A 69 -12.58 -3.36 -0.64
C PHE A 69 -13.81 -3.94 0.05
N LEU A 70 -14.95 -3.25 -0.02
CA LEU A 70 -16.20 -3.78 0.52
C LEU A 70 -16.69 -4.99 -0.30
N GLY A 71 -16.49 -5.00 -1.62
CA GLY A 71 -16.81 -6.15 -2.48
C GLY A 71 -15.97 -7.37 -2.13
N ALA A 72 -14.65 -7.19 -1.93
CA ALA A 72 -13.78 -8.23 -1.40
C ALA A 72 -14.20 -8.68 0.00
N GLY A 73 -14.61 -7.75 0.87
CA GLY A 73 -15.19 -8.05 2.18
C GLY A 73 -16.44 -8.92 2.07
N SER A 74 -17.39 -8.55 1.22
CA SER A 74 -18.61 -9.30 0.94
C SER A 74 -18.28 -10.73 0.50
N VAL A 75 -17.35 -10.90 -0.44
CA VAL A 75 -16.87 -12.24 -0.87
C VAL A 75 -16.28 -13.01 0.31
N ILE A 76 -15.46 -12.39 1.17
CA ILE A 76 -14.87 -13.07 2.34
C ILE A 76 -15.96 -13.55 3.30
N LEU A 77 -16.99 -12.74 3.56
CA LEU A 77 -18.13 -13.16 4.38
C LEU A 77 -18.88 -14.33 3.73
N GLY A 78 -19.20 -14.22 2.44
CA GLY A 78 -19.90 -15.27 1.69
C GLY A 78 -19.09 -16.54 1.50
N MET A 79 -17.77 -16.50 1.68
CA MET A 79 -16.83 -17.62 1.54
C MET A 79 -16.31 -18.12 2.90
N HIS A 80 -17.07 -17.94 3.99
CA HIS A 80 -16.73 -18.44 5.33
C HIS A 80 -15.34 -18.01 5.80
N HIS A 81 -15.04 -16.72 5.61
CA HIS A 81 -13.78 -16.08 5.97
C HIS A 81 -12.54 -16.50 5.16
N ASN A 82 -12.69 -17.30 4.11
CA ASN A 82 -11.60 -17.62 3.20
C ASN A 82 -11.22 -16.39 2.34
N GLN A 83 -9.93 -16.07 2.30
CA GLN A 83 -9.39 -14.90 1.58
C GLN A 83 -8.57 -15.30 0.35
N ASP A 84 -8.22 -16.57 0.20
CA ASP A 84 -7.38 -17.05 -0.89
C ASP A 84 -8.21 -17.33 -2.15
N ILE A 85 -7.97 -16.55 -3.20
CA ILE A 85 -8.71 -16.62 -4.47
C ILE A 85 -8.50 -17.96 -5.22
N ARG A 86 -7.46 -18.74 -4.87
CA ARG A 86 -7.21 -20.06 -5.46
C ARG A 86 -8.33 -21.04 -5.13
N TRP A 87 -8.89 -20.90 -3.92
CA TRP A 87 -9.96 -21.73 -3.37
C TRP A 87 -11.35 -21.09 -3.53
N MET A 88 -11.52 -20.22 -4.53
CA MET A 88 -12.80 -19.60 -4.88
C MET A 88 -13.27 -20.08 -6.27
N GLY A 89 -14.18 -19.36 -6.92
CA GLY A 89 -14.62 -19.64 -8.30
C GLY A 89 -16.11 -19.91 -8.38
N GLY A 90 -16.72 -19.48 -9.48
CA GLY A 90 -18.17 -19.67 -9.73
C GLY A 90 -19.11 -18.90 -8.78
N VAL A 91 -18.58 -18.04 -7.90
CA VAL A 91 -19.32 -17.37 -6.82
C VAL A 91 -20.46 -16.48 -7.33
N ARG A 92 -20.41 -16.03 -8.59
CA ARG A 92 -21.47 -15.21 -9.21
C ARG A 92 -22.87 -15.85 -9.17
N LYS A 93 -22.96 -17.19 -9.09
CA LYS A 93 -24.24 -17.90 -8.98
C LYS A 93 -24.97 -17.61 -7.68
N TYR A 94 -24.21 -17.32 -6.62
CA TYR A 94 -24.72 -17.14 -5.27
C TYR A 94 -24.69 -15.68 -4.81
N MET A 95 -23.79 -14.87 -5.37
CA MET A 95 -23.58 -13.47 -5.00
C MET A 95 -23.70 -12.52 -6.21
N PRO A 96 -24.88 -12.40 -6.84
CA PRO A 96 -25.05 -11.63 -8.07
C PRO A 96 -24.86 -10.12 -7.86
N ILE A 97 -25.19 -9.58 -6.69
CA ILE A 97 -25.03 -8.14 -6.41
C ILE A 97 -23.54 -7.86 -6.29
N THR A 98 -22.84 -8.61 -5.42
CA THR A 98 -21.40 -8.47 -5.22
C THR A 98 -20.62 -8.69 -6.51
N TRP A 99 -21.09 -9.60 -7.38
CA TRP A 99 -20.49 -9.86 -8.70
C TRP A 99 -20.56 -8.66 -9.63
N ILE A 100 -21.74 -8.03 -9.78
CA ILE A 100 -21.92 -6.86 -10.65
C ILE A 100 -21.20 -5.65 -10.07
N THR A 101 -21.33 -5.39 -8.77
CA THR A 101 -20.68 -4.22 -8.15
C THR A 101 -19.15 -4.33 -8.20
N SER A 102 -18.60 -5.53 -8.02
CA SER A 102 -17.16 -5.78 -8.18
C SER A 102 -16.70 -5.61 -9.63
N LEU A 103 -17.54 -5.97 -10.61
CA LEU A 103 -17.26 -5.70 -12.03
C LEU A 103 -17.20 -4.20 -12.30
N LEU A 104 -18.19 -3.44 -11.85
CA LEU A 104 -18.23 -1.98 -12.04
C LEU A 104 -17.02 -1.29 -11.39
N GLY A 105 -16.66 -1.69 -10.17
CA GLY A 105 -15.45 -1.20 -9.50
C GLY A 105 -14.16 -1.56 -10.25
N SER A 106 -14.09 -2.78 -10.81
CA SER A 106 -12.91 -3.23 -11.57
C SER A 106 -12.80 -2.48 -12.92
N LEU A 107 -13.92 -2.26 -13.62
CA LEU A 107 -13.97 -1.48 -14.86
C LEU A 107 -13.57 -0.02 -14.63
N ALA A 108 -14.02 0.58 -13.52
CA ALA A 108 -13.57 1.91 -13.10
C ALA A 108 -12.05 1.93 -12.81
N LEU A 109 -11.53 0.97 -12.03
CA LEU A 109 -10.12 0.90 -11.68
C LEU A 109 -9.18 0.78 -12.89
N ILE A 110 -9.57 0.01 -13.91
CA ILE A 110 -8.71 -0.19 -15.09
C ILE A 110 -8.74 1.01 -16.05
N GLY A 111 -9.69 1.93 -15.89
CA GLY A 111 -9.86 3.09 -16.76
C GLY A 111 -10.69 2.78 -18.01
N THR A 112 -11.75 1.97 -17.88
CA THR A 112 -12.65 1.68 -19.01
C THR A 112 -13.39 2.96 -19.43
N PRO A 113 -13.43 3.32 -20.73
CA PRO A 113 -14.16 4.48 -21.20
C PRO A 113 -15.58 4.55 -20.63
N LEU A 114 -16.03 5.77 -20.33
CA LEU A 114 -17.29 6.10 -19.63
C LEU A 114 -17.31 5.87 -18.12
N PHE A 115 -16.36 5.15 -17.52
CA PHE A 115 -16.27 5.02 -16.06
C PHE A 115 -15.43 6.14 -15.43
N SER A 116 -15.63 6.39 -14.14
CA SER A 116 -14.96 7.50 -13.45
C SER A 116 -13.43 7.44 -13.52
N GLY A 117 -12.86 6.24 -13.44
CA GLY A 117 -11.41 6.06 -13.50
C GLY A 117 -10.79 6.28 -14.87
N PHE A 118 -11.56 6.23 -15.96
CA PHE A 118 -11.05 6.60 -17.30
C PHE A 118 -10.68 8.08 -17.32
N TYR A 119 -11.65 8.94 -17.00
CA TYR A 119 -11.47 10.39 -17.00
C TYR A 119 -10.28 10.83 -16.15
N SER A 120 -10.11 10.24 -14.97
CA SER A 120 -9.06 10.64 -14.05
C SER A 120 -7.70 10.01 -14.36
N LYS A 121 -7.65 8.72 -14.72
CA LYS A 121 -6.38 8.02 -14.97
C LYS A 121 -5.77 8.41 -16.32
N ASP A 122 -6.59 8.57 -17.35
CA ASP A 122 -6.13 8.99 -18.67
C ASP A 122 -5.55 10.41 -18.62
N SER A 123 -6.20 11.31 -17.86
CA SER A 123 -5.65 12.65 -17.58
C SER A 123 -4.27 12.62 -16.91
N ILE A 124 -3.95 11.62 -16.07
CA ILE A 124 -2.61 11.47 -15.50
C ILE A 124 -1.61 11.07 -16.58
N ILE A 125 -1.98 10.15 -17.47
CA ILE A 125 -1.13 9.67 -18.55
C ILE A 125 -0.82 10.82 -19.53
N GLU A 126 -1.83 11.60 -19.91
CA GLU A 126 -1.70 12.79 -20.75
C GLU A 126 -0.85 13.87 -20.08
N ALA A 127 -1.09 14.19 -18.80
CA ALA A 127 -0.32 15.20 -18.08
C ALA A 127 1.19 14.88 -18.02
N VAL A 128 1.55 13.61 -17.96
CA VAL A 128 2.96 13.17 -17.94
C VAL A 128 3.54 13.13 -19.36
N HIS A 129 2.72 12.79 -20.35
CA HIS A 129 3.09 12.82 -21.76
C HIS A 129 3.55 14.22 -22.18
N GLU A 130 2.78 15.25 -21.78
CA GLU A 130 3.09 16.65 -22.06
C GLU A 130 4.17 17.25 -21.12
N SER A 131 4.69 16.47 -20.17
CA SER A 131 5.71 16.94 -19.24
C SER A 131 7.11 16.85 -19.84
N HIS A 132 7.81 17.98 -19.88
CA HIS A 132 9.21 18.06 -20.33
C HIS A 132 10.24 17.91 -19.21
N LEU A 133 9.81 17.48 -18.01
CA LEU A 133 10.69 17.30 -16.87
C LEU A 133 11.62 16.10 -17.06
N TRP A 134 12.81 16.18 -16.46
CA TRP A 134 13.69 15.02 -16.35
C TRP A 134 12.93 13.87 -15.65
N GLY A 135 12.97 12.67 -16.23
CA GLY A 135 12.25 11.50 -15.75
C GLY A 135 10.83 11.32 -16.32
N ALA A 136 10.27 12.29 -17.05
CA ALA A 136 8.91 12.21 -17.60
C ALA A 136 8.70 11.04 -18.55
N GLN A 137 9.67 10.75 -19.43
CA GLN A 137 9.57 9.61 -20.36
C GLN A 137 9.53 8.25 -19.62
N PHE A 138 10.33 8.10 -18.57
CA PHE A 138 10.27 6.91 -17.72
C PHE A 138 8.94 6.83 -16.97
N ALA A 139 8.47 7.96 -16.44
CA ALA A 139 7.18 8.02 -15.74
C ALA A 139 6.02 7.68 -16.66
N TYR A 140 6.00 8.22 -17.88
CA TYR A 140 5.03 7.92 -18.93
C TYR A 140 5.02 6.42 -19.25
N PHE A 141 6.18 5.83 -19.51
CA PHE A 141 6.31 4.38 -19.71
C PHE A 141 5.73 3.59 -18.52
N ALA A 142 6.10 3.95 -17.29
CA ALA A 142 5.67 3.25 -16.09
C ALA A 142 4.15 3.30 -15.88
N VAL A 143 3.52 4.47 -16.08
CA VAL A 143 2.05 4.59 -15.96
C VAL A 143 1.33 3.91 -17.11
N VAL A 144 1.82 4.01 -18.35
CA VAL A 144 1.22 3.31 -19.50
C VAL A 144 1.32 1.79 -19.35
N ALA A 145 2.49 1.25 -19.00
CA ALA A 145 2.67 -0.17 -18.71
C ALA A 145 1.80 -0.61 -17.51
N GLY A 146 1.66 0.26 -16.52
CA GLY A 146 0.79 0.08 -15.37
C GLY A 146 -0.69 -0.13 -15.73
N VAL A 147 -1.17 0.38 -16.88
CA VAL A 147 -2.55 0.17 -17.34
C VAL A 147 -2.80 -1.30 -17.63
N PHE A 148 -1.91 -1.93 -18.42
CA PHE A 148 -1.97 -3.37 -18.70
C PHE A 148 -1.89 -4.18 -17.40
N ILE A 149 -0.92 -3.88 -16.53
CA ILE A 149 -0.71 -4.59 -15.27
C ILE A 149 -1.95 -4.49 -14.37
N THR A 150 -2.53 -3.29 -14.28
CA THR A 150 -3.76 -3.04 -13.51
C THR A 150 -4.92 -3.85 -14.03
N ALA A 151 -5.13 -3.87 -15.35
CA ALA A 151 -6.16 -4.68 -15.96
C ALA A 151 -5.95 -6.17 -15.70
N PHE A 152 -4.71 -6.65 -15.86
CA PHE A 152 -4.36 -8.04 -15.68
C PHE A 152 -4.64 -8.54 -14.27
N TYR A 153 -4.09 -7.92 -13.22
CA TYR A 153 -4.30 -8.39 -11.85
C TYR A 153 -5.75 -8.20 -11.39
N SER A 154 -6.43 -7.13 -11.82
CA SER A 154 -7.82 -6.86 -11.40
C SER A 154 -8.76 -7.91 -11.97
N PHE A 155 -8.65 -8.19 -13.28
CA PHE A 155 -9.48 -9.19 -13.92
C PHE A 155 -9.05 -10.62 -13.58
N ARG A 156 -7.78 -10.85 -13.22
CA ARG A 156 -7.34 -12.13 -12.65
C ARG A 156 -8.11 -12.44 -11.39
N MET A 157 -8.14 -11.49 -10.45
CA MET A 157 -8.93 -11.61 -9.22
C MET A 157 -10.41 -11.83 -9.55
N TYR A 158 -10.99 -10.97 -10.39
CA TYR A 158 -12.40 -11.07 -10.75
C TYR A 158 -12.79 -12.42 -11.38
N PHE A 159 -11.98 -12.95 -12.31
CA PHE A 159 -12.24 -14.24 -12.95
C PHE A 159 -12.04 -15.42 -11.99
N LEU A 160 -10.97 -15.42 -11.19
CA LEU A 160 -10.71 -16.50 -10.23
C LEU A 160 -11.78 -16.57 -9.13
N VAL A 161 -12.30 -15.42 -8.68
CA VAL A 161 -13.32 -15.35 -7.64
C VAL A 161 -14.70 -15.70 -8.19
N PHE A 162 -15.16 -15.02 -9.24
CA PHE A 162 -16.57 -15.08 -9.66
C PHE A 162 -16.84 -16.08 -10.80
N HIS A 163 -15.83 -16.47 -11.56
CA HIS A 163 -15.96 -17.32 -12.75
C HIS A 163 -15.17 -18.63 -12.59
N GLY A 164 -15.18 -19.46 -13.64
CA GLY A 164 -14.53 -20.76 -13.64
C GLY A 164 -15.25 -21.81 -12.80
N LYS A 165 -14.55 -22.91 -12.52
CA LYS A 165 -15.05 -24.02 -11.69
C LYS A 165 -15.06 -23.62 -10.22
N GLU A 166 -16.02 -24.14 -9.47
CA GLU A 166 -16.08 -24.00 -8.01
C GLU A 166 -14.93 -24.80 -7.39
N ARG A 167 -14.15 -24.16 -6.50
CA ARG A 167 -12.94 -24.77 -5.87
C ARG A 167 -12.92 -24.61 -4.35
N TYR A 168 -14.03 -24.18 -3.75
CA TYR A 168 -14.10 -23.91 -2.31
C TYR A 168 -14.12 -25.19 -1.45
N ASP A 169 -14.65 -26.29 -1.97
CA ASP A 169 -14.62 -27.60 -1.29
C ASP A 169 -13.23 -28.27 -1.30
N GLN A 170 -12.26 -27.68 -2.01
CA GLN A 170 -10.90 -28.21 -2.15
C GLN A 170 -9.92 -27.58 -1.17
N ASN A 171 -10.39 -26.69 -0.29
CA ASN A 171 -9.54 -25.96 0.64
C ASN A 171 -9.00 -26.90 1.75
N PRO A 172 -7.70 -27.20 1.79
CA PRO A 172 -7.13 -28.08 2.81
C PRO A 172 -7.23 -27.49 4.22
N ASP A 173 -7.29 -26.16 4.34
CA ASP A 173 -7.34 -25.47 5.64
C ASP A 173 -8.76 -25.41 6.22
N ALA A 174 -9.79 -25.86 5.49
CA ALA A 174 -11.18 -25.85 5.94
C ALA A 174 -11.49 -26.93 7.00
N HIS A 175 -10.59 -27.89 7.23
CA HIS A 175 -10.80 -29.03 8.13
C HIS A 175 -10.11 -28.92 9.50
N HIS A 176 -9.44 -27.81 9.80
CA HIS A 176 -8.65 -27.67 11.04
C HIS A 176 -9.40 -26.97 12.21
N GLY A 177 -10.72 -26.96 12.19
CA GLY A 177 -11.57 -26.30 13.21
C GLY A 177 -12.46 -27.22 14.05
N HIS A 178 -12.27 -28.54 14.04
CA HIS A 178 -12.99 -29.45 14.94
C HIS A 178 -12.05 -29.93 16.03
N ASP A 179 -11.99 -29.17 17.13
CA ASP A 179 -11.63 -29.69 18.43
C ASP A 179 -12.68 -30.74 18.84
N ASP A 180 -12.20 -31.90 19.26
CA ASP A 180 -12.97 -33.01 19.81
C ASP A 180 -13.69 -32.61 21.10
N HIS A 181 -14.93 -32.11 21.01
CA HIS A 181 -15.82 -32.05 22.18
C HIS A 181 -17.24 -32.51 21.83
N HIS A 182 -17.61 -33.64 22.43
CA HIS A 182 -18.92 -34.27 22.40
C HIS A 182 -20.03 -33.36 22.96
N GLY A 183 -21.16 -33.28 22.26
CA GLY A 183 -22.47 -32.99 22.86
C GLY A 183 -23.34 -31.96 22.15
N HIS A 184 -24.41 -32.47 21.53
CA HIS A 184 -25.66 -31.80 21.14
C HIS A 184 -25.73 -30.96 19.84
N ASP A 185 -26.42 -31.54 18.86
CA ASP A 185 -27.44 -30.91 17.99
C ASP A 185 -27.13 -29.56 17.30
N ASP A 186 -26.06 -29.49 16.52
CA ASP A 186 -25.92 -28.44 15.50
C ASP A 186 -25.56 -29.04 14.12
N HIS A 187 -26.48 -28.92 13.17
CA HIS A 187 -26.34 -29.27 11.76
C HIS A 187 -25.41 -28.29 11.01
N HIS A 188 -24.15 -28.14 11.44
CA HIS A 188 -23.20 -27.20 10.84
C HIS A 188 -21.87 -27.85 10.49
N GLY A 189 -21.72 -28.25 9.23
CA GLY A 189 -20.51 -28.85 8.66
C GLY A 189 -20.96 -30.02 7.78
N HIS A 190 -21.19 -29.83 6.48
CA HIS A 190 -20.13 -29.94 5.47
C HIS A 190 -20.48 -29.25 4.14
N ASP A 191 -21.52 -28.41 4.08
CA ASP A 191 -22.08 -27.84 2.84
C ASP A 191 -22.32 -26.32 2.93
N ALA A 192 -21.35 -25.58 3.44
CA ALA A 192 -21.50 -24.13 3.56
C ALA A 192 -21.30 -23.48 2.18
N LYS A 193 -22.31 -23.59 1.31
CA LYS A 193 -22.31 -22.97 -0.01
C LYS A 193 -22.13 -21.45 0.12
N PRO A 194 -21.51 -20.80 -0.88
CA PRO A 194 -21.42 -19.36 -0.87
C PRO A 194 -22.80 -18.72 -0.80
N HIS A 195 -22.91 -17.58 -0.12
CA HIS A 195 -24.14 -16.81 -0.05
C HIS A 195 -23.85 -15.31 -0.15
N GLU A 196 -24.84 -14.56 -0.63
CA GLU A 196 -24.74 -13.11 -0.65
C GLU A 196 -24.64 -12.54 0.77
N SER A 197 -23.98 -11.39 0.88
CA SER A 197 -23.87 -10.68 2.15
C SER A 197 -25.21 -10.08 2.59
N PRO A 198 -25.43 -9.81 3.89
CA PRO A 198 -26.65 -9.15 4.35
C PRO A 198 -26.76 -7.74 3.76
N TRP A 199 -27.97 -7.19 3.77
CA TRP A 199 -28.27 -5.88 3.15
C TRP A 199 -27.43 -4.72 3.66
N VAL A 200 -27.00 -4.77 4.93
CA VAL A 200 -26.09 -3.80 5.54
C VAL A 200 -24.74 -3.75 4.82
N VAL A 201 -24.35 -4.83 4.13
CA VAL A 201 -23.11 -4.93 3.35
C VAL A 201 -23.37 -4.66 1.87
N TRP A 202 -24.38 -5.27 1.24
CA TRP A 202 -24.59 -5.09 -0.20
C TRP A 202 -25.13 -3.71 -0.58
N LEU A 203 -25.90 -3.04 0.29
CA LEU A 203 -26.45 -1.72 -0.01
C LEU A 203 -25.36 -0.65 -0.20
N PRO A 204 -24.34 -0.53 0.69
CA PRO A 204 -23.17 0.30 0.43
C PRO A 204 -22.45 0.00 -0.88
N LEU A 205 -22.39 -1.27 -1.32
CA LEU A 205 -21.77 -1.63 -2.62
C LEU A 205 -22.52 -0.97 -3.77
N VAL A 206 -23.85 -1.06 -3.78
CA VAL A 206 -24.69 -0.46 -4.83
C VAL A 206 -24.55 1.06 -4.81
N LEU A 207 -24.59 1.68 -3.63
CA LEU A 207 -24.45 3.13 -3.49
C LEU A 207 -23.07 3.63 -3.95
N LEU A 208 -21.99 2.87 -3.72
CA LEU A 208 -20.65 3.21 -4.19
C LEU A 208 -20.42 2.90 -5.67
N ALA A 209 -21.17 1.95 -6.25
CA ALA A 209 -21.11 1.65 -7.68
C ALA A 209 -21.56 2.83 -8.55
N ILE A 210 -22.59 3.57 -8.12
CA ILE A 210 -23.13 4.73 -8.87
C ILE A 210 -22.05 5.81 -9.12
N PRO A 211 -21.39 6.40 -8.10
CA PRO A 211 -20.34 7.39 -8.31
C PRO A 211 -19.12 6.77 -8.99
N SER A 212 -18.80 5.49 -8.76
CA SER A 212 -17.70 4.80 -9.46
C SER A 212 -17.88 4.77 -10.99
N VAL A 213 -19.12 4.82 -11.47
CA VAL A 213 -19.42 4.94 -12.91
C VAL A 213 -19.49 6.41 -13.32
N VAL A 214 -20.31 7.22 -12.64
CA VAL A 214 -20.78 8.51 -13.18
C VAL A 214 -19.93 9.71 -12.76
N ILE A 215 -19.29 9.69 -11.58
CA ILE A 215 -18.75 10.94 -10.99
C ILE A 215 -17.65 11.57 -11.85
N GLY A 216 -16.81 10.76 -12.51
CA GLY A 216 -15.73 11.27 -13.36
C GLY A 216 -16.26 12.03 -14.57
N PHE A 217 -17.32 11.54 -15.21
CA PHE A 217 -17.97 12.22 -16.34
C PHE A 217 -18.52 13.59 -15.92
N MET A 218 -19.16 13.67 -14.75
CA MET A 218 -19.77 14.90 -14.26
C MET A 218 -18.74 15.94 -13.80
N THR A 219 -17.61 15.50 -13.26
CA THR A 219 -16.69 16.37 -12.52
C THR A 219 -15.39 16.69 -13.26
N ILE A 220 -15.05 15.97 -14.33
CA ILE A 220 -13.83 16.24 -15.09
C ILE A 220 -13.73 17.70 -15.57
N GLN A 221 -14.80 18.22 -16.19
CA GLN A 221 -14.81 19.59 -16.69
C GLN A 221 -14.69 20.63 -15.56
N PRO A 222 -15.54 20.65 -14.52
CA PRO A 222 -15.43 21.66 -13.47
C PRO A 222 -14.14 21.54 -12.65
N MET A 223 -13.60 20.34 -12.42
CA MET A 223 -12.40 20.15 -11.59
C MET A 223 -11.09 20.39 -12.35
N LEU A 224 -10.96 19.95 -13.61
CA LEU A 224 -9.70 20.08 -14.35
C LEU A 224 -9.60 21.37 -15.15
N TYR A 225 -10.73 21.81 -15.72
CA TYR A 225 -10.76 22.90 -16.71
C TYR A 225 -11.71 24.05 -16.32
N GLY A 226 -12.37 23.94 -15.17
CA GLY A 226 -13.28 24.95 -14.63
C GLY A 226 -12.63 25.80 -13.54
N GLU A 227 -13.47 26.51 -12.79
CA GLU A 227 -13.00 27.44 -11.75
C GLU A 227 -12.83 26.79 -10.37
N PHE A 228 -13.07 25.48 -10.22
CA PHE A 228 -13.12 24.81 -8.92
C PHE A 228 -11.82 24.96 -8.09
N PHE A 229 -10.66 24.96 -8.76
CA PHE A 229 -9.34 25.08 -8.11
C PHE A 229 -8.59 26.38 -8.44
N LYS A 230 -9.22 27.33 -9.12
CA LYS A 230 -8.56 28.49 -9.76
C LYS A 230 -7.59 29.25 -8.83
N ASP A 231 -8.03 29.55 -7.61
CA ASP A 231 -7.22 30.30 -6.63
C ASP A 231 -6.60 29.40 -5.54
N ALA A 232 -6.91 28.11 -5.55
CA ALA A 232 -6.44 27.15 -4.55
C ALA A 232 -5.14 26.46 -4.95
N ILE A 233 -4.85 26.34 -6.26
CA ILE A 233 -3.69 25.64 -6.79
C ILE A 233 -2.88 26.60 -7.67
N PHE A 234 -1.62 26.81 -7.30
CA PHE A 234 -0.69 27.58 -8.12
C PHE A 234 0.17 26.66 -9.00
N VAL A 235 0.22 26.94 -10.31
CA VAL A 235 1.11 26.29 -11.27
C VAL A 235 1.81 27.36 -12.11
N ASP A 236 3.14 27.32 -12.19
CA ASP A 236 3.93 28.18 -13.07
C ASP A 236 3.75 27.73 -14.53
N GLY A 237 2.72 28.25 -15.20
CA GLY A 237 2.34 27.86 -16.56
C GLY A 237 3.39 28.17 -17.64
N ALA A 238 4.37 29.04 -17.35
CA ALA A 238 5.49 29.30 -18.26
C ALA A 238 6.52 28.14 -18.24
N LYS A 239 6.64 27.43 -17.12
CA LYS A 239 7.55 26.29 -16.95
C LYS A 239 6.85 24.94 -17.08
N HIS A 240 5.55 24.87 -16.80
CA HIS A 240 4.77 23.64 -16.79
C HIS A 240 3.48 23.83 -17.61
N HIS A 241 3.52 23.47 -18.89
CA HIS A 241 2.44 23.71 -19.85
C HIS A 241 1.45 22.54 -20.00
N ALA A 242 1.70 21.38 -19.36
CA ALA A 242 0.87 20.18 -19.51
C ALA A 242 -0.64 20.45 -19.34
N MET A 243 -1.04 21.15 -18.27
CA MET A 243 -2.46 21.48 -18.05
C MET A 243 -3.05 22.42 -19.11
N LYS A 244 -2.23 23.30 -19.71
CA LYS A 244 -2.66 24.22 -20.76
C LYS A 244 -2.91 23.45 -22.07
N GLU A 245 -1.98 22.59 -22.46
CA GLU A 245 -2.12 21.76 -23.67
C GLU A 245 -3.30 20.78 -23.56
N MET A 246 -3.47 20.16 -22.39
CA MET A 246 -4.64 19.33 -22.11
C MET A 246 -5.95 20.11 -22.20
N ALA A 247 -5.99 21.37 -21.72
CA ALA A 247 -7.19 22.21 -21.82
C ALA A 247 -7.54 22.56 -23.27
N GLU A 248 -6.54 22.79 -24.13
CA GLU A 248 -6.74 23.03 -25.57
C GLU A 248 -7.21 21.76 -26.30
N ALA A 249 -6.73 20.58 -25.89
CA ALA A 249 -7.15 19.29 -26.45
C ALA A 249 -8.52 18.80 -25.94
N PHE A 250 -9.03 19.35 -24.82
CA PHE A 250 -10.27 18.90 -24.20
C PHE A 250 -11.52 19.48 -24.88
N HIS A 251 -12.25 18.62 -25.60
CA HIS A 251 -13.48 18.99 -26.32
C HIS A 251 -14.76 18.46 -25.64
N GLY A 252 -14.70 18.23 -24.32
CA GLY A 252 -15.80 17.70 -23.52
C GLY A 252 -15.69 16.22 -23.20
N PRO A 253 -16.43 15.74 -22.18
CA PRO A 253 -16.26 14.40 -21.63
C PRO A 253 -16.64 13.29 -22.61
N VAL A 254 -17.68 13.49 -23.44
CA VAL A 254 -18.08 12.51 -24.46
C VAL A 254 -17.00 12.38 -25.55
N ALA A 255 -16.46 13.51 -26.01
CA ALA A 255 -15.40 13.52 -27.02
C ALA A 255 -14.14 12.81 -26.50
N MET A 256 -13.75 13.08 -25.25
CA MET A 256 -12.65 12.40 -24.58
C MET A 256 -12.88 10.88 -24.52
N ALA A 257 -14.07 10.43 -24.12
CA ALA A 257 -14.37 8.99 -24.03
C ALA A 257 -14.34 8.28 -25.39
N ILE A 258 -14.81 8.94 -26.46
CA ILE A 258 -14.76 8.39 -27.82
C ILE A 258 -13.32 8.33 -28.32
N HIS A 259 -12.55 9.41 -28.14
CA HIS A 259 -11.13 9.43 -28.51
C HIS A 259 -10.33 8.36 -27.76
N GLY A 260 -10.61 8.17 -26.47
CA GLY A 260 -9.98 7.16 -25.60
C GLY A 260 -10.09 5.73 -26.12
N LEU A 261 -11.10 5.39 -26.94
CA LEU A 261 -11.20 4.07 -27.58
C LEU A 261 -10.10 3.82 -28.61
N THR A 262 -9.46 4.87 -29.11
CA THR A 262 -8.37 4.79 -30.10
C THR A 262 -6.98 4.88 -29.46
N THR A 263 -6.89 5.23 -28.18
CA THR A 263 -5.61 5.46 -27.50
C THR A 263 -4.95 4.16 -27.05
N LEU A 264 -3.63 4.19 -26.88
CA LEU A 264 -2.84 3.05 -26.41
C LEU A 264 -3.30 2.49 -25.04
N PRO A 265 -3.63 3.33 -24.02
CA PRO A 265 -4.15 2.85 -22.74
C PRO A 265 -5.36 1.91 -22.86
N PHE A 266 -6.32 2.21 -23.74
CA PHE A 266 -7.49 1.35 -23.94
C PHE A 266 -7.11 -0.04 -24.44
N TRP A 267 -6.27 -0.12 -25.47
CA TRP A 267 -5.81 -1.40 -26.02
C TRP A 267 -4.96 -2.20 -25.04
N LEU A 268 -4.15 -1.52 -24.21
CA LEU A 268 -3.40 -2.17 -23.14
C LEU A 268 -4.31 -2.70 -22.02
N ALA A 269 -5.34 -1.94 -21.64
CA ALA A 269 -6.33 -2.42 -20.68
C ALA A 269 -7.07 -3.65 -21.22
N LEU A 270 -7.56 -3.58 -22.46
CA LEU A 270 -8.22 -4.70 -23.13
C LEU A 270 -7.31 -5.92 -23.24
N ALA A 271 -6.05 -5.72 -23.63
CA ALA A 271 -5.04 -6.79 -23.69
C ALA A 271 -4.80 -7.42 -22.32
N GLY A 272 -4.76 -6.62 -21.23
CA GLY A 272 -4.63 -7.13 -19.87
C GLY A 272 -5.82 -7.99 -19.44
N VAL A 273 -7.05 -7.56 -19.76
CA VAL A 273 -8.27 -8.34 -19.52
C VAL A 273 -8.26 -9.64 -20.33
N ALA A 274 -7.96 -9.56 -21.63
CA ALA A 274 -7.93 -10.70 -22.53
C ALA A 274 -6.84 -11.72 -22.14
N ALA A 275 -5.64 -11.24 -21.80
CA ALA A 275 -4.55 -12.09 -21.32
C ALA A 275 -4.92 -12.79 -20.02
N SER A 276 -5.54 -12.07 -19.08
CA SER A 276 -6.02 -12.66 -17.83
C SER A 276 -7.10 -13.72 -18.05
N PHE A 277 -8.08 -13.43 -18.92
CA PHE A 277 -9.11 -14.39 -19.29
C PHE A 277 -8.51 -15.66 -19.92
N TYR A 278 -7.62 -15.51 -20.90
CA TYR A 278 -6.94 -16.64 -21.54
C TYR A 278 -6.12 -17.46 -20.54
N MET A 279 -5.31 -16.81 -19.72
CA MET A 279 -4.40 -17.47 -18.78
C MET A 279 -5.11 -18.19 -17.64
N TYR A 280 -6.24 -17.68 -17.15
CA TYR A 280 -6.90 -18.23 -15.96
C TYR A 280 -8.19 -19.01 -16.26
N MET A 281 -8.89 -18.73 -17.37
CA MET A 281 -10.11 -19.44 -17.74
C MET A 281 -9.89 -20.48 -18.85
N ILE A 282 -9.01 -20.22 -19.82
CA ILE A 282 -8.80 -21.11 -20.98
C ILE A 282 -7.60 -22.05 -20.77
N ASN A 283 -6.43 -21.50 -20.42
CA ASN A 283 -5.19 -22.27 -20.28
C ASN A 283 -4.46 -22.01 -18.94
N PRO A 284 -4.96 -22.58 -17.82
CA PRO A 284 -4.34 -22.45 -16.50
C PRO A 284 -2.92 -23.04 -16.39
N ALA A 285 -2.49 -23.86 -17.35
CA ALA A 285 -1.14 -24.41 -17.37
C ALA A 285 -0.08 -23.34 -17.70
N LEU A 286 -0.46 -22.26 -18.41
CA LEU A 286 0.47 -21.21 -18.81
C LEU A 286 1.02 -20.40 -17.62
N PRO A 287 0.21 -19.86 -16.69
CA PRO A 287 0.74 -19.26 -15.45
C PRO A 287 1.68 -20.18 -14.66
N ALA A 288 1.36 -21.48 -14.58
CA ALA A 288 2.19 -22.45 -13.88
C ALA A 288 3.54 -22.66 -14.58
N ALA A 289 3.55 -22.70 -15.92
CA ALA A 289 4.77 -22.77 -16.71
C ALA A 289 5.62 -21.50 -16.55
N ILE A 290 5.01 -20.30 -16.59
CA ILE A 290 5.70 -19.03 -16.36
C ILE A 290 6.33 -19.00 -14.96
N LYS A 291 5.60 -19.44 -13.92
CA LYS A 291 6.14 -19.52 -12.55
C LYS A 291 7.37 -20.43 -12.48
N ARG A 292 7.37 -21.57 -13.19
CA ARG A 292 8.50 -22.51 -13.26
C ARG A 292 9.70 -21.91 -14.00
N ALA A 293 9.46 -21.25 -15.13
CA ALA A 293 10.52 -20.64 -15.95
C ALA A 293 11.15 -19.41 -15.26
N CYS A 294 10.33 -18.56 -14.63
CA CYS A 294 10.75 -17.31 -14.01
C CYS A 294 10.95 -17.42 -12.49
N GLY A 295 11.39 -18.57 -11.98
CA GLY A 295 11.50 -18.86 -10.55
C GLY A 295 12.18 -17.77 -9.70
N PRO A 296 13.35 -17.21 -10.10
CA PRO A 296 14.00 -16.14 -9.35
C PRO A 296 13.18 -14.85 -9.24
N ILE A 297 12.55 -14.43 -10.34
CA ILE A 297 11.71 -13.22 -10.37
C ILE A 297 10.45 -13.45 -9.52
N TYR A 298 9.84 -14.62 -9.64
CA TYR A 298 8.68 -14.98 -8.83
C TYR A 298 9.02 -14.96 -7.34
N ARG A 299 10.17 -15.52 -6.94
CA ARG A 299 10.64 -15.49 -5.55
C ARG A 299 10.89 -14.07 -5.04
N LEU A 300 11.45 -13.19 -5.87
CA LEU A 300 11.65 -11.78 -5.51
C LEU A 300 10.32 -11.09 -5.21
N LEU A 301 9.31 -11.29 -6.07
CA LEU A 301 7.99 -10.69 -5.93
C LEU A 301 7.18 -11.32 -4.78
N GLU A 302 7.27 -12.63 -4.58
CA GLU A 302 6.64 -13.34 -3.47
C GLU A 302 7.17 -12.86 -2.11
N ASN A 303 8.46 -12.51 -2.05
CA ASN A 303 9.08 -11.89 -0.87
C ASN A 303 8.99 -10.36 -0.85
N LYS A 304 8.10 -9.75 -1.67
CA LYS A 304 7.84 -8.29 -1.70
C LYS A 304 9.11 -7.45 -1.87
N TYR A 305 10.00 -7.86 -2.76
CA TYR A 305 11.33 -7.25 -2.97
C TYR A 305 12.26 -7.30 -1.74
N TYR A 306 11.96 -8.17 -0.76
CA TYR A 306 12.66 -8.29 0.52
C TYR A 306 12.64 -7.00 1.37
N LEU A 307 11.76 -6.05 1.09
CA LEU A 307 11.67 -4.79 1.84
C LEU A 307 11.24 -5.03 3.29
N ASP A 308 10.31 -5.95 3.54
CA ASP A 308 9.90 -6.36 4.89
C ASP A 308 11.10 -6.94 5.66
N TRP A 309 11.86 -7.83 5.02
CA TRP A 309 13.05 -8.44 5.62
C TRP A 309 14.12 -7.40 5.95
N ILE A 310 14.39 -6.45 5.05
CA ILE A 310 15.33 -5.34 5.27
C ILE A 310 14.87 -4.50 6.46
N ASN A 311 13.59 -4.15 6.52
CA ASN A 311 13.04 -3.35 7.61
C ASN A 311 13.23 -4.06 8.96
N GLU A 312 12.83 -5.32 9.05
CA GLU A 312 12.86 -6.07 10.30
C GLU A 312 14.28 -6.46 10.76
N ASN A 313 15.15 -6.83 9.83
CA ASN A 313 16.46 -7.41 10.14
C ASN A 313 17.61 -6.41 10.09
N ILE A 314 17.48 -5.33 9.32
CA ILE A 314 18.53 -4.30 9.23
C ILE A 314 18.11 -3.08 10.04
N ILE A 315 17.00 -2.44 9.67
CA ILE A 315 16.59 -1.16 10.27
C ILE A 315 16.18 -1.36 11.73
N ALA A 316 15.20 -2.23 11.99
CA ALA A 316 14.66 -2.43 13.33
C ALA A 316 15.68 -3.07 14.28
N ARG A 317 16.50 -4.02 13.81
CA ARG A 317 17.59 -4.58 14.63
C ARG A 317 18.68 -3.54 14.92
N GLY A 318 19.06 -2.74 13.94
CA GLY A 318 20.02 -1.66 14.13
C GLY A 318 19.53 -0.63 15.16
N ALA A 319 18.28 -0.19 15.04
CA ALA A 319 17.65 0.72 16.00
C ALA A 319 17.60 0.12 17.41
N ARG A 320 17.23 -1.16 17.56
CA ARG A 320 17.24 -1.86 18.85
C ARG A 320 18.64 -1.99 19.44
N ALA A 321 19.66 -2.26 18.61
CA ALA A 321 21.04 -2.37 19.04
C ALA A 321 21.58 -1.02 19.53
N LEU A 322 21.32 0.06 18.78
CA LEU A 322 21.67 1.42 19.20
C LEU A 322 20.98 1.80 20.51
N GLY A 323 19.67 1.54 20.64
CA GLY A 323 18.93 1.78 21.87
C GLY A 323 19.49 1.00 23.06
N THR A 324 19.84 -0.28 22.84
CA THR A 324 20.47 -1.12 23.88
C THR A 324 21.86 -0.62 24.27
N GLY A 325 22.65 -0.13 23.31
CA GLY A 325 23.98 0.45 23.56
C GLY A 325 23.90 1.74 24.37
N LEU A 326 23.00 2.66 24.00
CA LEU A 326 22.77 3.90 24.74
C LEU A 326 22.25 3.63 26.16
N TRP A 327 21.32 2.68 26.31
CA TRP A 327 20.76 2.34 27.62
C TRP A 327 21.78 1.64 28.54
N LYS A 328 22.39 0.54 28.09
CA LYS A 328 23.29 -0.24 28.94
C LYS A 328 24.65 0.43 29.11
N GLY A 329 25.19 0.98 28.03
CA GLY A 329 26.52 1.60 28.02
C GLY A 329 26.51 3.04 28.50
N GLY A 330 25.58 3.86 27.98
CA GLY A 330 25.47 5.26 28.36
C GLY A 330 24.84 5.44 29.73
N ASP A 331 23.61 4.99 29.89
CA ASP A 331 22.83 5.28 31.10
C ASP A 331 23.31 4.44 32.30
N GLN A 332 23.16 3.12 32.23
CA GLN A 332 23.47 2.25 33.37
C GLN A 332 24.96 2.21 33.74
N ALA A 333 25.85 2.12 32.75
CA ALA A 333 27.28 1.96 33.03
C ALA A 333 27.98 3.31 33.31
N LEU A 334 27.75 4.34 32.49
CA LEU A 334 28.45 5.62 32.65
C LEU A 334 27.74 6.54 33.65
N ILE A 335 26.45 6.81 33.48
CA ILE A 335 25.73 7.76 34.35
C ILE A 335 25.52 7.13 35.73
N ASP A 336 24.78 6.03 35.80
CA ASP A 336 24.48 5.39 37.09
C ASP A 336 25.73 4.77 37.70
N GLY A 337 26.50 4.01 36.91
CA GLY A 337 27.67 3.28 37.39
C GLY A 337 28.84 4.17 37.75
N ALA A 338 29.37 4.92 36.77
CA ALA A 338 30.60 5.68 36.95
C ALA A 338 30.38 7.01 37.66
N VAL A 339 29.36 7.79 37.26
CA VAL A 339 29.14 9.12 37.81
C VAL A 339 28.43 9.03 39.17
N VAL A 340 27.21 8.52 39.22
CA VAL A 340 26.42 8.50 40.46
C VAL A 340 27.02 7.55 41.48
N ASN A 341 27.19 6.28 41.09
CA ASN A 341 27.70 5.27 42.01
C ASN A 341 29.18 5.42 42.34
N GLY A 342 29.99 5.89 41.38
CA GLY A 342 31.40 6.18 41.62
C GLY A 342 31.57 7.32 42.61
N SER A 343 30.74 8.36 42.54
CA SER A 343 30.82 9.53 43.44
C SER A 343 30.63 9.15 44.90
N TRP A 344 29.55 8.43 45.25
CA TRP A 344 29.33 8.07 46.65
C TRP A 344 30.35 7.03 47.16
N LYS A 345 30.81 6.11 46.29
CA LYS A 345 31.89 5.16 46.65
C LYS A 345 33.20 5.89 46.94
N LEU A 346 33.54 6.93 46.17
CA LEU A 346 34.73 7.74 46.40
C LEU A 346 34.64 8.48 47.73
N VAL A 347 33.52 9.16 47.98
CA VAL A 347 33.26 9.82 49.27
C VAL A 347 33.37 8.83 50.43
N GLY A 348 32.78 7.64 50.28
CA GLY A 348 32.87 6.57 51.29
C GLY A 348 34.31 6.09 51.54
N ARG A 349 35.14 5.96 50.49
CA ARG A 349 36.56 5.61 50.64
C ARG A 349 37.36 6.70 51.34
N ILE A 350 37.13 7.97 50.97
CA ILE A 350 37.80 9.11 51.62
C ILE A 350 37.38 9.17 53.10
N ALA A 351 36.10 9.06 53.41
CA ALA A 351 35.61 9.03 54.79
C ALA A 351 36.20 7.84 55.56
N GLY A 352 36.33 6.67 54.91
CA GLY A 352 36.99 5.50 55.44
C GLY A 352 38.46 5.76 55.79
N ALA A 353 39.22 6.39 54.90
CA ALA A 353 40.63 6.75 55.14
C ALA A 353 40.78 7.83 56.22
N VAL A 354 39.95 8.88 56.19
CA VAL A 354 39.96 9.96 57.18
C VAL A 354 39.64 9.42 58.58
N ARG A 355 38.84 8.36 58.70
CA ARG A 355 38.58 7.71 59.98
C ARG A 355 39.86 7.23 60.68
N TRP A 356 40.90 6.83 59.95
CA TRP A 356 42.17 6.39 60.53
C TRP A 356 43.02 7.53 61.10
N LEU A 357 42.77 8.79 60.72
CA LEU A 357 43.38 9.96 61.39
C LEU A 357 42.92 10.07 62.85
N GLN A 358 41.73 9.56 63.16
CA GLN A 358 41.19 9.52 64.52
C GLN A 358 41.59 8.22 65.22
N SER A 359 42.86 8.15 65.63
CA SER A 359 43.45 6.93 66.22
C SER A 359 43.04 6.64 67.68
N GLY A 360 42.41 7.60 68.37
CA GLY A 360 42.04 7.48 69.80
C GLY A 360 43.21 7.61 70.78
N TYR A 361 44.46 7.70 70.31
CA TYR A 361 45.64 7.89 71.15
C TYR A 361 45.98 9.38 71.33
N ILE A 362 46.01 9.84 72.59
CA ILE A 362 46.20 11.26 72.95
C ILE A 362 47.49 11.87 72.35
N TYR A 363 48.57 11.10 72.30
CA TYR A 363 49.87 11.57 71.79
C TYR A 363 49.86 11.88 70.28
N HIS A 364 49.06 11.17 69.46
CA HIS A 364 48.92 11.49 68.03
C HIS A 364 48.23 12.84 67.82
N TYR A 365 47.25 13.19 68.65
CA TYR A 365 46.58 14.49 68.59
C TYR A 365 47.49 15.63 69.03
N ALA A 366 48.26 15.43 70.11
CA ALA A 366 49.24 16.41 70.56
C ALA A 366 50.31 16.71 69.49
N PHE A 367 50.83 15.67 68.84
CA PHE A 367 51.77 15.82 67.72
C PHE A 367 51.16 16.58 66.54
N ALA A 368 49.92 16.27 66.15
CA ALA A 368 49.23 16.97 65.06
C ALA A 368 48.99 18.46 65.37
N MET A 369 48.64 18.81 66.61
CA MET A 369 48.47 20.21 67.03
C MET A 369 49.77 21.00 66.95
N LEU A 370 50.89 20.44 67.45
CA LEU A 370 52.21 21.08 67.37
C LEU A 370 52.65 21.29 65.92
N LEU A 371 52.46 20.27 65.07
CA LEU A 371 52.75 20.35 63.64
C LEU A 371 51.87 21.42 62.95
N GLY A 372 50.59 21.52 63.30
CA GLY A 372 49.69 22.55 62.80
C GLY A 372 50.12 23.96 63.17
N ILE A 373 50.56 24.19 64.41
CA ILE A 373 51.13 25.48 64.85
C ILE A 373 52.39 25.80 64.05
N PHE A 374 53.30 24.83 63.89
CA PHE A 374 54.54 25.01 63.13
C PHE A 374 54.32 25.31 61.64
N ILE A 375 53.28 24.74 61.01
CA ILE A 375 52.94 25.01 59.61
C ILE A 375 52.27 26.39 59.44
N LEU A 376 51.49 26.83 60.43
CA LEU A 376 50.77 28.11 60.39
C LEU A 376 51.63 29.32 60.77
N MET A 377 52.73 29.10 61.51
CA MET A 377 53.77 30.10 61.79
C MET A 377 54.77 30.19 60.64
#